data_AF-A0A6P9DD93-F1
#
_entry.id   AF-A0A6P9DD93-F1
#
_cell.length_a   1.000
_cell.length_b   1.000
_cell.length_c   1.000
_cell.angle_alpha   90.00
_cell.angle_beta   90.00
_cell.angle_gamma   90.00
#
_symmetry.space_group_name_H-M   'P 1'
#
loop_
_entity.id
_entity.type
_entity.pdbx_description
1 polymer ?
#
loop_
_entity_poly.entity_id
_entity_poly.type
_entity_poly.pdbx_seq_one_letter_code
_entity_poly.pdbx_strand_id
1 'polypeptide(L)'
;MAPGLFVFFGLISSVLLTGVTSLKCYTCFITHGQCRNEDMTLVECKADETYCISFTLRTTFSIPSVGYTTKTCAKPEEANDGYYSITSVGAKYFEALLYSCQLDGCNSLPSSLPYHEELKPNRLICPGSYARDEYSPQPPQPVLCLGRENWCGNIDFGMYTFGAIHDEIFAQGCVTKNVCSYPLGETQMGNGIVKFNVTSNNCSIALQLPDVFYHIVFEN
;
A
#
# COMPACT_ATOMS: atom_id res chain seq x y z
N MET A 1 21.61 36.85 69.43
CA MET A 1 20.62 35.79 69.76
C MET A 1 19.26 36.36 69.43
N ALA A 2 18.42 35.86 68.52
CA ALA A 2 18.35 34.60 67.79
C ALA A 2 17.90 34.87 66.32
N PRO A 3 18.04 33.89 65.40
CA PRO A 3 18.11 34.09 63.96
C PRO A 3 16.78 33.82 63.23
N GLY A 4 16.79 34.07 61.92
CA GLY A 4 15.61 34.15 61.05
C GLY A 4 14.95 32.84 60.67
N LEU A 5 13.84 32.98 59.94
CA LEU A 5 13.16 31.89 59.24
C LEU A 5 12.64 32.42 57.91
N PHE A 6 13.50 32.43 56.89
CA PHE A 6 13.09 32.57 55.49
C PHE A 6 12.57 31.20 55.03
N VAL A 7 11.26 31.09 54.87
CA VAL A 7 10.63 29.90 54.26
C VAL A 7 10.79 30.02 52.75
N PHE A 8 11.82 29.38 52.20
CA PHE A 8 11.93 29.10 50.77
C PHE A 8 10.93 27.99 50.42
N PHE A 9 9.78 28.35 49.83
CA PHE A 9 8.95 27.40 49.10
C PHE A 9 9.70 26.99 47.84
N GLY A 10 10.42 25.87 47.91
CA GLY A 10 11.02 25.21 46.76
C GLY A 10 9.94 24.74 45.80
N LEU A 11 9.83 25.42 44.66
CA LEU A 11 9.15 24.93 43.46
C LEU A 11 9.86 23.65 43.00
N ILE A 12 9.36 22.49 43.41
CA ILE A 12 9.72 21.21 42.78
C ILE A 12 8.99 21.20 41.44
N SER A 13 9.61 21.78 40.42
CA SER A 13 9.18 21.65 39.04
C SER A 13 9.49 20.22 38.60
N SER A 14 8.53 19.33 38.84
CA SER A 14 8.52 17.98 38.28
C SER A 14 8.28 18.09 36.77
N VAL A 15 9.34 18.44 36.03
CA VAL A 15 9.41 18.14 34.60
C VAL A 15 9.46 16.63 34.53
N LEU A 16 8.29 16.02 34.35
CA LEU A 16 8.16 14.66 33.85
C LEU A 16 8.90 14.64 32.51
N LEU A 17 10.18 14.25 32.57
CA LEU A 17 10.94 13.74 31.44
C LEU A 17 10.26 12.42 31.05
N THR A 18 9.08 12.51 30.44
CA THR A 18 8.65 11.46 29.52
C THR A 18 9.64 11.56 28.37
N GLY A 19 10.78 10.88 28.52
CA GLY A 19 11.60 10.52 27.39
C GLY A 19 10.67 9.75 26.47
N VAL A 20 10.14 10.43 25.46
CA VAL A 20 9.48 9.77 24.34
C VAL A 20 10.62 9.00 23.71
N THR A 21 10.80 7.75 24.13
CA THR A 21 11.76 6.85 23.51
C THR A 21 11.35 6.79 22.05
N SER A 22 12.22 7.27 21.17
CA SER A 22 11.89 7.26 19.75
C SER A 22 11.72 5.81 19.30
N LEU A 23 10.65 5.57 18.55
CA LEU A 23 10.30 4.25 18.03
C LEU A 23 11.49 3.69 17.24
N LYS A 24 11.73 2.39 17.34
CA LYS A 24 12.76 1.70 16.53
C LYS A 24 12.13 0.74 15.55
N CYS A 25 12.46 0.85 14.27
CA CYS A 25 11.90 0.00 13.22
C CYS A 25 13.00 -0.70 12.42
N TYR A 26 12.69 -1.90 11.91
CA TYR A 26 13.55 -2.51 10.91
C TYR A 26 13.43 -1.73 9.59
N THR A 27 14.56 -1.48 8.95
CA THR A 27 14.66 -0.92 7.61
C THR A 27 15.26 -1.91 6.65
N CYS A 28 14.75 -1.90 5.42
CA CYS A 28 15.30 -2.64 4.29
C CYS A 28 14.65 -2.11 2.99
N PHE A 29 15.32 -2.32 1.87
CA PHE A 29 14.75 -2.05 0.55
C PHE A 29 15.29 -3.08 -0.44
N ILE A 30 14.40 -3.86 -1.05
CA ILE A 30 14.73 -4.93 -1.99
C ILE A 30 13.82 -4.81 -3.20
N THR A 31 14.39 -4.83 -4.40
CA THR A 31 13.64 -4.95 -5.66
C THR A 31 13.39 -6.43 -5.98
N HIS A 32 12.20 -6.74 -6.49
CA HIS A 32 11.79 -8.10 -6.92
C HIS A 32 12.11 -9.22 -5.89
N GLY A 33 11.87 -8.97 -4.61
CA GLY A 33 12.16 -9.93 -3.54
C GLY A 33 11.53 -9.53 -2.21
N GLN A 34 11.95 -10.20 -1.14
CA GLN A 34 11.53 -9.92 0.24
C GLN A 34 12.75 -9.61 1.08
N CYS A 35 12.58 -8.76 2.08
CA CYS A 35 13.64 -8.50 3.05
C CYS A 35 13.90 -9.74 3.90
N ARG A 36 15.16 -10.17 3.93
CA ARG A 36 15.62 -11.24 4.81
C ARG A 36 16.25 -10.64 6.06
N ASN A 37 16.47 -11.47 7.07
CA ASN A 37 17.09 -11.04 8.32
C ASN A 37 18.45 -10.36 8.12
N GLU A 38 19.21 -10.80 7.12
CA GLU A 38 20.51 -10.23 6.74
C GLU A 38 20.43 -8.85 6.08
N ASP A 39 19.28 -8.51 5.48
CA ASP A 39 19.05 -7.21 4.81
C ASP A 39 18.46 -6.15 5.77
N MET A 40 18.04 -6.56 6.97
CA MET A 40 17.29 -5.72 7.90
C MET A 40 18.20 -5.07 8.94
N THR A 41 18.07 -3.75 9.10
CA THR A 41 18.75 -2.98 10.15
C THR A 41 17.73 -2.32 11.07
N LEU A 42 17.88 -2.47 12.39
CA LEU A 42 17.04 -1.75 13.35
C LEU A 42 17.54 -0.31 13.48
N VAL A 43 16.69 0.68 13.16
CA VAL A 43 17.02 2.11 13.23
C VAL A 43 16.07 2.85 14.16
N GLU A 44 16.53 3.95 14.71
CA GLU A 44 15.70 4.90 15.46
C GLU A 44 14.95 5.82 14.50
N CYS A 45 13.64 5.93 14.67
CA CYS A 45 12.78 6.78 13.84
C CYS A 45 12.92 8.26 14.20
N LYS A 46 12.49 9.14 13.30
CA LYS A 46 12.35 10.56 13.62
C LYS A 46 11.17 10.79 14.56
N ALA A 47 11.16 11.94 15.24
CA ALA A 47 10.11 12.28 16.20
C ALA A 47 8.69 12.30 15.61
N ASP A 48 8.54 12.58 14.30
CA ASP A 48 7.26 12.58 13.59
C ASP A 48 6.92 11.23 12.93
N GLU A 49 7.86 10.28 12.90
CA GLU A 49 7.69 8.95 12.33
C GLU A 49 7.29 7.95 13.44
N THR A 50 6.00 7.88 13.73
CA THR A 50 5.44 7.12 14.87
C THR A 50 4.96 5.72 14.52
N TYR A 51 5.27 5.23 13.31
CA TYR A 51 4.90 3.89 12.85
C TYR A 51 6.10 3.18 12.21
N CYS A 52 6.16 1.87 12.39
CA CYS A 52 6.93 0.97 11.55
C CYS A 52 6.02 0.41 10.46
N ILE A 53 6.46 0.44 9.21
CA ILE A 53 5.72 -0.14 8.08
C ILE A 53 6.48 -1.28 7.41
N SER A 54 5.72 -2.21 6.84
CA SER A 54 6.17 -3.18 5.83
C SER A 54 5.30 -3.01 4.60
N PHE A 55 5.91 -2.71 3.47
CA PHE A 55 5.21 -2.41 2.24
C PHE A 55 5.80 -3.23 1.09
N THR A 56 4.95 -3.98 0.41
CA THR A 56 5.31 -4.74 -0.79
C THR A 56 4.42 -4.28 -1.93
N LEU A 57 5.00 -4.06 -3.10
CA LEU A 57 4.28 -3.66 -4.31
C LEU A 57 4.79 -4.47 -5.50
N ARG A 58 3.86 -4.90 -6.37
CA ARG A 58 4.15 -5.46 -7.70
C ARG A 58 3.13 -4.93 -8.69
N THR A 59 3.59 -4.47 -9.84
CA THR A 59 2.72 -3.91 -10.87
C THR A 59 3.30 -4.09 -12.27
N THR A 60 2.42 -4.42 -13.20
CA THR A 60 2.70 -4.45 -14.64
C THR A 60 2.11 -3.24 -15.36
N PHE A 61 1.48 -2.32 -14.62
CA PHE A 61 1.02 -1.04 -15.16
C PHE A 61 2.15 -0.07 -15.47
N SER A 62 3.38 -0.31 -14.98
CA SER A 62 4.61 0.43 -15.34
C SER A 62 5.44 -0.32 -16.38
N ILE A 63 6.28 0.41 -17.13
CA ILE A 63 7.30 -0.15 -18.03
C ILE A 63 8.66 0.45 -17.65
N PRO A 64 9.63 -0.36 -17.21
CA PRO A 64 9.50 -1.79 -16.91
C PRO A 64 8.50 -2.05 -15.77
N SER A 65 8.04 -3.29 -15.63
CA SER A 65 7.23 -3.69 -14.48
C SER A 65 7.97 -3.40 -13.18
N VAL A 66 7.28 -2.84 -12.20
CA VAL A 66 7.87 -2.45 -10.92
C VAL A 66 7.52 -3.48 -9.86
N GLY A 67 8.53 -3.93 -9.10
CA GLY A 67 8.32 -4.78 -7.94
C GLY A 67 9.35 -4.50 -6.86
N TYR A 68 8.91 -4.22 -5.63
CA TYR A 68 9.80 -4.03 -4.49
C TYR A 68 9.11 -4.28 -3.15
N THR A 69 9.95 -4.51 -2.14
CA THR A 69 9.58 -4.61 -0.72
C THR A 69 10.42 -3.61 0.06
N THR A 70 9.78 -2.85 0.94
CA THR A 70 10.44 -1.93 1.86
C THR A 70 9.91 -2.09 3.28
N LYS A 71 10.79 -1.91 4.25
CA LYS A 71 10.46 -1.73 5.65
C LYS A 71 11.09 -0.41 6.09
N THR A 72 10.35 0.40 6.84
CA THR A 72 10.84 1.72 7.27
C THR A 72 10.03 2.28 8.43
N CYS A 73 10.58 3.29 9.09
CA CYS A 73 9.82 4.25 9.87
C CYS A 73 8.90 5.06 8.93
N ALA A 74 7.72 5.44 9.40
CA ALA A 74 6.74 6.19 8.64
C ALA A 74 5.89 7.11 9.53
N LYS A 75 5.30 8.12 8.89
CA LYS A 75 4.36 9.05 9.52
C LYS A 75 2.95 8.45 9.58
N PRO A 76 2.07 8.93 10.48
CA PRO A 76 0.69 8.44 10.60
C PRO A 76 -0.10 8.45 9.29
N GLU A 77 0.10 9.46 8.45
CA GLU A 77 -0.60 9.61 7.16
C GLU A 77 -0.21 8.54 6.12
N GLU A 78 0.92 7.85 6.30
CA GLU A 78 1.36 6.75 5.43
C GLU A 78 0.90 5.37 5.93
N ALA A 79 0.33 5.29 7.14
CA ALA A 79 -0.11 4.05 7.79
C ALA A 79 -1.50 3.59 7.29
N ASN A 80 -1.62 3.38 5.97
CA ASN A 80 -2.87 2.95 5.34
C ASN A 80 -2.90 1.43 5.09
N ASP A 81 -3.07 0.68 6.16
CA ASP A 81 -3.01 -0.80 6.14
C ASP A 81 -4.02 -1.40 5.17
N GLY A 82 -3.58 -2.40 4.41
CA GLY A 82 -4.46 -3.05 3.47
C GLY A 82 -3.78 -3.91 2.42
N TYR A 83 -4.63 -4.74 1.79
CA TYR A 83 -4.30 -5.45 0.57
C TYR A 83 -5.03 -4.79 -0.59
N TYR A 84 -4.25 -4.13 -1.45
CA TYR A 84 -4.70 -3.41 -2.63
C TYR A 84 -4.43 -4.30 -3.84
N SER A 85 -5.48 -4.62 -4.60
CA SER A 85 -5.37 -5.43 -5.82
C SER A 85 -6.22 -4.79 -6.90
N ILE A 86 -5.66 -4.68 -8.11
CA ILE A 86 -6.34 -4.29 -9.32
C ILE A 86 -5.94 -5.29 -10.40
N THR A 87 -6.92 -5.93 -11.04
CA THR A 87 -6.73 -6.79 -12.20
C THR A 87 -7.51 -6.22 -13.38
N SER A 88 -6.83 -5.99 -14.50
CA SER A 88 -7.39 -5.44 -15.73
C SER A 88 -7.02 -6.28 -16.96
N VAL A 89 -7.49 -5.86 -18.13
CA VAL A 89 -7.25 -6.53 -19.42
C VAL A 89 -5.76 -6.55 -19.78
N GLY A 90 -5.36 -7.50 -20.63
CA GLY A 90 -3.99 -7.57 -21.15
C GLY A 90 -2.93 -7.94 -20.12
N ALA A 91 -3.28 -8.79 -19.14
CA ALA A 91 -2.42 -9.20 -18.02
C ALA A 91 -1.87 -8.01 -17.21
N LYS A 92 -2.65 -6.92 -17.14
CA LYS A 92 -2.30 -5.73 -16.38
C LYS A 92 -2.82 -5.84 -14.96
N TYR A 93 -1.93 -5.68 -13.99
CA TYR A 93 -2.28 -5.77 -12.58
C TYR A 93 -1.46 -4.83 -11.71
N PHE A 94 -2.01 -4.54 -10.54
CA PHE A 94 -1.37 -3.87 -9.43
C PHE A 94 -1.69 -4.63 -8.15
N GLU A 95 -0.68 -4.95 -7.37
CA GLU A 95 -0.82 -5.60 -6.07
C GLU A 95 0.06 -4.88 -5.06
N ALA A 96 -0.51 -4.50 -3.93
CA ALA A 96 0.23 -3.93 -2.83
C ALA A 96 -0.29 -4.43 -1.48
N LEU A 97 0.63 -4.66 -0.55
CA LEU A 97 0.33 -5.03 0.82
C LEU A 97 1.09 -4.10 1.75
N LEU A 98 0.33 -3.36 2.56
CA LEU A 98 0.85 -2.46 3.58
C LEU A 98 0.39 -2.94 4.95
N TYR A 99 1.34 -3.06 5.87
CA TYR A 99 1.10 -3.31 7.29
C TYR A 99 1.88 -2.31 8.13
N SER A 100 1.25 -1.77 9.16
CA SER A 100 1.83 -0.80 10.08
C SER A 100 1.67 -1.23 11.55
N CYS A 101 2.59 -0.77 12.39
CA CYS A 101 2.59 -1.07 13.82
C CYS A 101 3.41 -0.02 14.59
N GLN A 102 3.23 0.07 15.91
CA GLN A 102 3.78 1.17 16.74
C GLN A 102 4.67 0.67 17.89
N LEU A 103 5.25 -0.52 17.76
CA LEU A 103 6.14 -1.12 18.76
C LEU A 103 7.54 -1.32 18.18
N ASP A 104 8.57 -1.25 19.01
CA ASP A 104 9.95 -1.46 18.56
C ASP A 104 10.11 -2.80 17.82
N GLY A 105 10.65 -2.75 16.60
CA GLY A 105 10.95 -3.92 15.77
C GLY A 105 9.72 -4.73 15.33
N CYS A 106 8.51 -4.20 15.47
CA CYS A 106 7.28 -4.93 15.18
C CYS A 106 7.12 -5.31 13.70
N ASN A 107 7.79 -4.58 12.80
CA ASN A 107 7.79 -4.85 11.37
C ASN A 107 8.85 -5.89 10.95
N SER A 108 9.31 -6.76 11.86
CA SER A 108 10.30 -7.81 11.56
C SER A 108 9.75 -8.95 10.68
N LEU A 109 8.45 -9.23 10.76
CA LEU A 109 7.84 -10.35 10.04
C LEU A 109 7.88 -10.11 8.52
N PRO A 110 8.15 -11.15 7.71
CA PRO A 110 8.11 -11.02 6.25
C PRO A 110 6.70 -10.61 5.82
N SER A 111 6.63 -9.64 4.90
CA SER A 111 5.41 -9.30 4.18
C SER A 111 5.52 -9.94 2.80
N SER A 112 4.57 -10.79 2.46
CA SER A 112 4.58 -11.51 1.18
C SER A 112 3.25 -11.32 0.45
N LEU A 113 3.31 -10.81 -0.77
CA LEU A 113 2.21 -10.88 -1.71
C LEU A 113 2.21 -12.25 -2.42
N PRO A 114 1.09 -12.99 -2.46
CA PRO A 114 0.98 -14.22 -3.26
C PRO A 114 1.17 -13.90 -4.73
N TYR A 115 1.89 -14.70 -5.52
CA TYR A 115 2.09 -14.38 -6.94
C TYR A 115 0.76 -14.25 -7.69
N HIS A 116 0.69 -13.32 -8.63
CA HIS A 116 -0.56 -13.00 -9.33
C HIS A 116 -1.13 -14.23 -10.05
N GLU A 117 -0.24 -15.02 -10.67
CA GLU A 117 -0.56 -16.24 -11.41
C GLU A 117 -1.05 -17.39 -10.50
N GLU A 118 -0.79 -17.31 -9.20
CA GLU A 118 -1.26 -18.28 -8.21
C GLU A 118 -2.67 -17.96 -7.69
N LEU A 119 -3.15 -16.74 -7.91
CA LEU A 119 -4.48 -16.32 -7.48
C LEU A 119 -5.55 -17.08 -8.28
N LYS A 120 -6.51 -17.66 -7.55
CA LYS A 120 -7.61 -18.41 -8.16
C LYS A 120 -8.74 -17.46 -8.57
N PRO A 121 -9.38 -17.70 -9.73
CA PRO A 121 -10.61 -17.00 -10.09
C PRO A 121 -11.69 -17.20 -9.02
N ASN A 122 -12.36 -16.12 -8.64
CA ASN A 122 -13.40 -16.13 -7.61
C ASN A 122 -14.83 -16.15 -8.19
N ARG A 123 -14.97 -16.43 -9.49
CA ARG A 123 -16.23 -16.48 -10.25
C ARG A 123 -16.97 -15.14 -10.35
N LEU A 124 -16.31 -14.04 -10.05
CA LEU A 124 -16.82 -12.70 -10.31
C LEU A 124 -16.22 -12.14 -11.60
N ILE A 125 -16.95 -11.23 -12.24
CA ILE A 125 -16.56 -10.60 -13.49
C ILE A 125 -16.80 -9.09 -13.43
N CYS A 126 -15.89 -8.35 -14.05
CA CYS A 126 -15.99 -6.91 -14.22
C CYS A 126 -15.71 -6.51 -15.68
N PRO A 127 -16.27 -5.38 -16.15
CA PRO A 127 -15.73 -4.72 -17.33
C PRO A 127 -14.30 -4.29 -17.02
N GLY A 128 -13.39 -4.50 -17.97
CA GLY A 128 -11.99 -4.13 -17.85
C GLY A 128 -11.50 -3.38 -19.06
N SER A 129 -10.70 -2.36 -18.81
CA SER A 129 -10.05 -1.52 -19.81
C SER A 129 -8.82 -0.89 -19.18
N TYR A 130 -7.82 -0.63 -19.99
CA TYR A 130 -6.55 -0.08 -19.54
C TYR A 130 -6.09 0.98 -20.53
N ALA A 131 -5.61 2.08 -19.98
CA ALA A 131 -4.87 3.09 -20.71
C ALA A 131 -3.72 3.59 -19.86
N ARG A 132 -2.68 4.06 -20.52
CA ARG A 132 -1.55 4.73 -19.90
C ARG A 132 -1.27 6.02 -20.62
N ASP A 133 -0.93 7.05 -19.87
CA ASP A 133 -0.66 8.39 -20.36
C ASP A 133 -1.86 8.93 -21.17
N GLU A 134 -1.64 9.86 -22.10
CA GLU A 134 -2.70 10.51 -22.88
C GLU A 134 -3.40 9.57 -23.91
N TYR A 135 -3.22 8.25 -23.82
CA TYR A 135 -3.93 7.30 -24.67
C TYR A 135 -5.36 7.07 -24.17
N SER A 136 -6.32 7.09 -25.10
CA SER A 136 -7.71 6.77 -24.77
C SER A 136 -7.89 5.29 -24.40
N PRO A 137 -8.71 4.98 -23.38
CA PRO A 137 -9.00 3.59 -23.01
C PRO A 137 -9.64 2.82 -24.16
N GLN A 138 -9.25 1.55 -24.30
CA GLN A 138 -9.90 0.64 -25.23
C GLN A 138 -11.34 0.33 -24.78
N PRO A 139 -12.23 -0.13 -25.69
CA PRO A 139 -13.55 -0.62 -25.31
C PRO A 139 -13.45 -1.68 -24.20
N PRO A 140 -14.33 -1.65 -23.18
CA PRO A 140 -14.25 -2.59 -22.07
C PRO A 140 -14.45 -4.04 -22.53
N GLN A 141 -13.61 -4.93 -21.99
CA GLN A 141 -13.69 -6.38 -22.19
C GLN A 141 -13.92 -7.07 -20.83
N PRO A 142 -14.54 -8.25 -20.79
CA PRO A 142 -14.74 -8.97 -19.55
C PRO A 142 -13.42 -9.39 -18.90
N VAL A 143 -13.28 -9.16 -17.60
CA VAL A 143 -12.13 -9.59 -16.77
C VAL A 143 -12.64 -10.46 -15.63
N LEU A 144 -12.05 -11.64 -15.47
CA LEU A 144 -12.28 -12.51 -14.32
C LEU A 144 -11.58 -11.96 -13.09
N CYS A 145 -12.31 -11.87 -11.99
CA CYS A 145 -11.74 -11.40 -10.73
C CYS A 145 -11.01 -12.53 -10.01
N LEU A 146 -9.92 -12.16 -9.34
CA LEU A 146 -9.01 -13.10 -8.69
C LEU A 146 -9.02 -12.93 -7.18
N GLY A 147 -8.93 -14.04 -6.45
CA GLY A 147 -8.80 -14.03 -4.99
C GLY A 147 -9.88 -13.19 -4.28
N ARG A 148 -9.46 -12.07 -3.69
CA ARG A 148 -10.31 -11.18 -2.87
C ARG A 148 -10.83 -9.95 -3.63
N GLU A 149 -10.69 -9.92 -4.95
CA GLU A 149 -11.21 -8.85 -5.79
C GLU A 149 -12.72 -9.04 -6.00
N ASN A 150 -13.52 -8.36 -5.18
CA ASN A 150 -14.97 -8.53 -5.15
C ASN A 150 -15.74 -7.30 -5.66
N TRP A 151 -15.02 -6.33 -6.20
CA TRP A 151 -15.55 -5.05 -6.69
C TRP A 151 -15.07 -4.79 -8.10
N CYS A 152 -15.87 -4.08 -8.88
CA CYS A 152 -15.41 -3.47 -10.12
C CYS A 152 -14.95 -2.05 -9.82
N GLY A 153 -13.74 -1.71 -10.24
CA GLY A 153 -13.18 -0.36 -10.14
C GLY A 153 -13.04 0.28 -11.50
N ASN A 154 -13.27 1.58 -11.57
CA ASN A 154 -12.87 2.47 -12.65
C ASN A 154 -12.04 3.59 -12.02
N ILE A 155 -10.73 3.53 -12.20
CA ILE A 155 -9.75 4.27 -11.40
C ILE A 155 -8.79 5.00 -12.33
N ASP A 156 -8.62 6.29 -12.05
CA ASP A 156 -7.60 7.15 -12.64
C ASP A 156 -6.58 7.47 -11.56
N PHE A 157 -5.31 7.14 -11.80
CA PHE A 157 -4.24 7.41 -10.86
C PHE A 157 -2.89 7.66 -11.52
N GLY A 158 -2.16 8.64 -11.01
CA GLY A 158 -0.75 8.82 -11.26
C GLY A 158 0.07 8.00 -10.28
N MET A 159 1.13 7.35 -10.76
CA MET A 159 2.08 6.61 -9.92
C MET A 159 3.49 7.11 -10.19
N TYR A 160 4.17 7.56 -9.13
CA TYR A 160 5.55 8.00 -9.17
C TYR A 160 6.40 7.07 -8.30
N THR A 161 7.28 6.30 -8.92
CA THR A 161 8.11 5.30 -8.21
C THR A 161 9.60 5.56 -8.39
N PHE A 162 10.37 5.33 -7.32
CA PHE A 162 11.83 5.43 -7.30
C PHE A 162 12.41 6.78 -7.75
N GLY A 163 11.62 7.85 -7.71
CA GLY A 163 12.06 9.18 -8.15
C GLY A 163 12.27 9.31 -9.67
N ALA A 164 11.89 8.32 -10.49
CA ALA A 164 12.22 8.32 -11.91
C ALA A 164 11.08 7.84 -12.82
N ILE A 165 10.24 6.92 -12.34
CA ILE A 165 9.15 6.36 -13.14
C ILE A 165 7.89 7.16 -12.82
N HIS A 166 7.28 7.73 -13.85
CA HIS A 166 6.01 8.43 -13.78
C HIS A 166 5.06 7.81 -14.79
N ASP A 167 3.97 7.21 -14.31
CA ASP A 167 2.90 6.69 -15.16
C ASP A 167 1.60 7.38 -14.76
N GLU A 168 0.85 7.89 -15.74
CA GLU A 168 -0.57 8.20 -15.57
C GLU A 168 -1.37 7.00 -16.06
N ILE A 169 -2.25 6.45 -15.21
CA ILE A 169 -2.90 5.17 -15.48
C ILE A 169 -4.40 5.33 -15.34
N PHE A 170 -5.10 4.91 -16.38
CA PHE A 170 -6.50 4.54 -16.31
C PHE A 170 -6.60 3.02 -16.19
N ALA A 171 -7.24 2.54 -15.13
CA ALA A 171 -7.50 1.12 -14.92
C ALA A 171 -8.98 0.90 -14.58
N GLN A 172 -9.63 0.13 -15.44
CA GLN A 172 -10.93 -0.46 -15.18
C GLN A 172 -10.76 -1.98 -15.03
N GLY A 173 -11.41 -2.58 -14.04
CA GLY A 173 -11.32 -4.03 -13.82
C GLY A 173 -11.77 -4.46 -12.43
N CYS A 174 -11.27 -5.61 -12.00
CA CYS A 174 -11.57 -6.20 -10.68
C CYS A 174 -10.65 -5.60 -9.62
N VAL A 175 -11.20 -5.24 -8.46
CA VAL A 175 -10.45 -4.58 -7.38
C VAL A 175 -10.84 -5.09 -6.00
N THR A 176 -9.93 -4.92 -5.03
CA THR A 176 -10.27 -5.12 -3.60
C THR A 176 -11.00 -3.89 -3.04
N LYS A 177 -11.75 -4.10 -1.95
CA LYS A 177 -12.45 -3.01 -1.24
C LYS A 177 -11.49 -1.89 -0.81
N ASN A 178 -10.26 -2.23 -0.42
CA ASN A 178 -9.24 -1.27 0.00
C ASN A 178 -8.88 -0.26 -1.10
N VAL A 179 -8.92 -0.68 -2.37
CA VAL A 179 -8.71 0.24 -3.50
C VAL A 179 -9.86 1.24 -3.61
N CYS A 180 -11.11 0.78 -3.44
CA CYS A 180 -12.29 1.64 -3.49
C CYS A 180 -12.38 2.64 -2.33
N SER A 181 -11.80 2.33 -1.18
CA SER A 181 -11.73 3.23 -0.03
C SER A 181 -10.42 4.03 0.02
N TYR A 182 -9.56 3.92 -0.99
CA TYR A 182 -8.31 4.65 -1.02
C TYR A 182 -8.59 6.16 -1.16
N PRO A 183 -7.91 7.02 -0.39
CA PRO A 183 -8.13 8.46 -0.46
C PRO A 183 -7.83 9.03 -1.85
N LEU A 184 -8.64 10.01 -2.25
CA LEU A 184 -8.38 10.83 -3.43
C LEU A 184 -7.29 11.86 -3.15
N GLY A 185 -6.58 12.26 -4.21
CA GLY A 185 -5.46 13.20 -4.18
C GLY A 185 -4.11 12.51 -3.98
N GLU A 186 -3.12 13.32 -3.58
CA GLU A 186 -1.75 12.86 -3.42
C GLU A 186 -1.55 12.14 -2.07
N THR A 187 -0.90 11.00 -2.15
CA THR A 187 -0.53 10.16 -1.00
C THR A 187 0.86 9.56 -1.23
N GLN A 188 1.49 9.12 -0.14
CA GLN A 188 2.80 8.50 -0.18
C GLN A 188 2.76 7.15 0.54
N MET A 189 3.62 6.23 0.09
CA MET A 189 3.85 4.95 0.73
C MET A 189 5.33 4.63 0.74
N GLY A 190 5.77 3.93 1.79
CA GLY A 190 7.14 3.48 1.91
C GLY A 190 8.11 4.63 2.16
N ASN A 191 7.71 5.65 2.94
CA ASN A 191 8.50 6.85 3.22
C ASN A 191 8.86 7.62 1.94
N GLY A 192 7.85 7.83 1.08
CA GLY A 192 7.96 8.57 -0.17
C GLY A 192 8.59 7.84 -1.35
N ILE A 193 8.94 6.55 -1.21
CA ILE A 193 9.44 5.71 -2.32
C ILE A 193 8.42 5.63 -3.45
N VAL A 194 7.13 5.57 -3.09
CA VAL A 194 6.03 5.68 -4.05
C VAL A 194 5.08 6.78 -3.65
N LYS A 195 4.71 7.57 -4.64
CA LYS A 195 3.63 8.55 -4.55
C LYS A 195 2.52 8.14 -5.48
N PHE A 196 1.30 8.19 -4.96
CA PHE A 196 0.09 8.00 -5.75
C PHE A 196 -0.66 9.32 -5.80
N ASN A 197 -1.24 9.62 -6.96
CA ASN A 197 -2.21 10.70 -7.10
C ASN A 197 -3.49 10.11 -7.69
N VAL A 198 -4.46 9.79 -6.84
CA VAL A 198 -5.72 9.19 -7.29
C VAL A 198 -6.73 10.29 -7.58
N THR A 199 -7.14 10.43 -8.83
CA THR A 199 -8.05 11.50 -9.26
C THR A 199 -9.51 11.02 -9.33
N SER A 200 -9.73 9.72 -9.55
CA SER A 200 -11.05 9.10 -9.63
C SER A 200 -10.98 7.65 -9.14
N ASN A 201 -11.98 7.19 -8.38
CA ASN A 201 -12.08 5.82 -7.88
C ASN A 201 -13.54 5.34 -7.80
N ASN A 202 -14.19 5.19 -8.95
CA ASN A 202 -15.58 4.75 -8.98
C ASN A 202 -15.67 3.23 -8.83
N CYS A 203 -16.36 2.77 -7.79
CA CYS A 203 -16.50 1.34 -7.51
C CYS A 203 -17.96 0.87 -7.47
N SER A 204 -18.17 -0.36 -7.92
CA SER A 204 -19.42 -1.10 -7.81
C SER A 204 -19.17 -2.56 -7.42
N ILE A 205 -20.21 -3.27 -6.98
CA ILE A 205 -20.10 -4.70 -6.64
C ILE A 205 -19.89 -5.50 -7.93
N ALA A 206 -18.95 -6.45 -7.92
CA ALA A 206 -18.70 -7.31 -9.07
C ALA A 206 -19.86 -8.28 -9.33
N LEU A 207 -20.06 -8.62 -10.60
CA LEU A 207 -21.17 -9.49 -11.01
C LEU A 207 -20.78 -10.95 -10.89
N GLN A 208 -21.73 -11.80 -10.49
CA GLN A 208 -21.55 -13.24 -10.51
C GLN A 208 -21.52 -13.73 -11.95
N LEU A 209 -20.49 -14.49 -12.33
CA LEU A 209 -20.46 -15.17 -13.61
C LEU A 209 -21.47 -16.33 -13.59
N PRO A 210 -22.45 -16.39 -14.51
CA PRO A 210 -23.37 -17.53 -14.59
C PRO A 210 -22.60 -18.81 -14.96
N ASP A 211 -22.94 -19.93 -14.32
CA ASP A 211 -22.21 -21.21 -14.48
C ASP A 211 -22.10 -21.67 -15.95
N VAL A 212 -23.09 -21.34 -16.80
CA VAL A 212 -23.11 -21.67 -18.23
C VAL A 212 -21.98 -21.00 -19.00
N PHE A 213 -21.57 -19.79 -18.60
CA PHE A 213 -20.49 -19.04 -19.25
C PHE A 213 -19.10 -19.42 -18.74
N TYR A 214 -19.01 -19.98 -17.53
CA TYR A 214 -17.73 -20.43 -16.97
C TYR A 214 -17.10 -21.54 -17.84
N HIS A 215 -17.90 -22.52 -18.24
CA HIS A 215 -17.45 -23.63 -19.09
C HIS A 215 -17.15 -23.21 -20.54
N ILE A 216 -17.88 -22.25 -21.10
CA ILE A 216 -17.72 -21.85 -22.51
C ILE A 216 -16.47 -20.99 -22.72
N VAL A 217 -16.14 -20.13 -21.76
CA VAL A 217 -15.07 -19.15 -21.92
C VAL A 217 -13.72 -19.70 -21.41
N PHE A 218 -13.71 -20.68 -20.51
CA PHE A 218 -12.51 -21.04 -19.74
C PHE A 218 -12.15 -22.53 -19.65
N GLU A 219 -12.91 -23.46 -20.27
CA GLU A 219 -12.56 -24.90 -20.38
C GLU A 219 -12.13 -25.35 -21.80
N ASN A 220 -11.83 -24.42 -22.71
CA ASN A 220 -11.21 -24.72 -24.02
C ASN A 220 -9.71 -24.47 -24.03
#